data_AF-A0A2M7KI09-F1
#
_entry.id   AF-A0A2M7KI09-F1
#
_cell.length_a   1.000
_cell.length_b   1.000
_cell.length_c   1.000
_cell.angle_alpha   90.00
_cell.angle_beta   90.00
_cell.angle_gamma   90.00
#
_symmetry.space_group_name_H-M   'P 1'
#
loop_
_entity.id
_entity.type
_entity.pdbx_description
1 polymer ?
#
loop_
_entity_poly.entity_id
_entity_poly.type
_entity_poly.pdbx_seq_one_letter_code
_entity_poly.pdbx_strand_id
1 'polypeptide(L)'
;MPIAVLLLCLAPSISWAQTSAPLTVEHAVALAVEHHPLLQAATYEVAAAQAGVLSARALTNPDILFTPGITSPSGSDEELLVQQPLEVNGVRSARTGAARARLRHAQAQAVGELRDLVFETKAAYFDLTRARESRSLAQDVLGTTEELDRGVRRQVEEGLKAGVDQLQTGVEMSRA
;
A
#
# COMPACT_ATOMS: atom_id res chain seq x y z
N MET A 1 -11.82 -53.13 24.15
CA MET A 1 -11.63 -53.60 22.76
C MET A 1 -12.11 -52.50 21.81
N PRO A 2 -11.31 -51.99 20.87
CA PRO A 2 -9.92 -51.58 20.96
C PRO A 2 -9.75 -50.07 20.70
N ILE A 3 -8.56 -49.59 21.07
CA ILE A 3 -8.02 -48.24 20.90
C ILE A 3 -7.89 -47.91 19.40
N ALA A 4 -8.54 -46.85 18.93
CA ALA A 4 -8.30 -46.28 17.61
C ALA A 4 -7.06 -45.38 17.69
N VAL A 5 -5.91 -45.96 17.37
CA VAL A 5 -4.66 -45.23 17.13
C VAL A 5 -4.86 -44.41 15.84
N LEU A 6 -5.09 -43.10 15.99
CA LEU A 6 -5.10 -42.18 14.87
C LEU A 6 -3.65 -41.90 14.47
N LEU A 7 -3.21 -42.57 13.41
CA LEU A 7 -1.88 -42.43 12.83
C LEU A 7 -1.71 -41.01 12.27
N LEU A 8 -0.90 -40.20 12.94
CA LEU A 8 -0.50 -38.87 12.50
C LEU A 8 0.44 -39.01 11.28
N CYS A 9 -0.10 -38.89 10.07
CA CYS A 9 0.69 -38.81 8.84
C CYS A 9 1.49 -37.50 8.81
N LEU A 10 2.74 -37.56 9.26
CA LEU A 10 3.75 -36.54 9.05
C LEU A 10 4.19 -36.59 7.58
N ALA A 11 3.44 -35.94 6.68
CA ALA A 11 3.91 -35.72 5.31
C ALA A 11 5.00 -34.63 5.35
N PRO A 12 6.21 -34.87 4.82
CA PRO A 12 7.18 -33.80 4.66
C PRO A 12 6.61 -32.78 3.69
N SER A 13 6.32 -31.57 4.19
CA SER A 13 6.03 -30.41 3.36
C SER A 13 7.26 -30.15 2.50
N ILE A 14 7.21 -30.59 1.25
CA ILE A 14 8.18 -30.19 0.23
C ILE A 14 7.90 -28.71 -0.02
N SER A 15 8.58 -27.84 0.73
CA SER A 15 8.67 -26.41 0.42
C SER A 15 9.41 -26.31 -0.90
N TRP A 16 8.67 -26.11 -1.99
CA TRP A 16 9.23 -25.64 -3.23
C TRP A 16 9.78 -24.24 -2.96
N ALA A 17 11.09 -24.13 -2.85
CA ALA A 17 11.75 -22.84 -2.93
C ALA A 17 11.43 -22.26 -4.31
N GLN A 18 10.46 -21.36 -4.41
CA GLN A 18 10.32 -20.53 -5.59
C GLN A 18 11.61 -19.72 -5.69
N THR A 19 12.46 -20.06 -6.66
CA THR A 19 13.50 -19.17 -7.15
C THR A 19 12.79 -17.87 -7.52
N SER A 20 12.91 -16.86 -6.65
CA SER A 20 12.32 -15.54 -6.90
C SER A 20 12.88 -15.06 -8.23
N ALA A 21 12.02 -14.94 -9.23
CA ALA A 21 12.40 -14.32 -10.48
C ALA A 21 12.98 -12.93 -10.18
N PRO A 22 13.97 -12.46 -10.95
CA PRO A 22 14.54 -11.14 -10.76
C PRO A 22 13.42 -10.10 -10.79
N LEU A 23 13.38 -9.22 -9.78
CA LEU A 23 12.36 -8.19 -9.68
C LEU A 23 12.45 -7.27 -10.91
N THR A 24 11.44 -7.29 -11.77
CA THR A 24 11.28 -6.33 -12.88
C THR A 24 10.39 -5.17 -12.44
N VAL A 25 10.43 -4.06 -13.18
CA VAL A 25 9.59 -2.90 -12.89
C VAL A 25 8.10 -3.23 -13.05
N GLU A 26 7.74 -4.05 -14.04
CA GLU A 26 6.36 -4.51 -14.25
C GLU A 26 5.89 -5.38 -13.09
N HIS A 27 6.75 -6.26 -12.60
CA HIS A 27 6.42 -7.12 -11.46
C HIS A 27 6.28 -6.32 -10.17
N ALA A 28 7.15 -5.33 -9.95
CA ALA A 28 7.04 -4.42 -8.80
C ALA A 28 5.72 -3.64 -8.82
N VAL A 29 5.32 -3.11 -9.98
CA VAL A 29 4.03 -2.43 -10.14
C VAL A 29 2.86 -3.37 -9.93
N ALA A 30 2.91 -4.59 -10.45
CA ALA A 30 1.85 -5.59 -10.26
C ALA A 30 1.66 -5.90 -8.76
N LEU A 31 2.76 -6.17 -8.04
CA LEU A 31 2.74 -6.41 -6.60
C LEU A 31 2.19 -5.21 -5.81
N ALA A 32 2.59 -4.00 -6.19
CA ALA A 32 2.07 -2.78 -5.56
C ALA A 32 0.56 -2.64 -5.79
N VAL A 33 0.09 -2.74 -7.03
CA VAL A 33 -1.33 -2.58 -7.34
C VAL A 33 -2.19 -3.66 -6.65
N GLU A 34 -1.68 -4.88 -6.52
CA GLU A 34 -2.41 -5.99 -5.88
C GLU A 34 -2.54 -5.85 -4.36
N HIS A 35 -1.50 -5.34 -3.69
CA HIS A 35 -1.42 -5.39 -2.23
C HIS A 35 -1.45 -4.03 -1.53
N HIS A 36 -1.36 -2.92 -2.24
CA HIS A 36 -1.23 -1.61 -1.61
C HIS A 36 -2.52 -1.18 -0.90
N PRO A 37 -2.51 -0.90 0.43
CA PRO A 37 -3.70 -0.56 1.20
C PRO A 37 -4.44 0.68 0.70
N LEU A 38 -3.72 1.63 0.10
CA LEU A 38 -4.31 2.85 -0.45
C LEU A 38 -5.34 2.55 -1.54
N LEU A 39 -5.06 1.59 -2.44
CA LEU A 39 -6.04 1.20 -3.47
C LEU A 39 -7.25 0.45 -2.90
N GLN A 40 -7.06 -0.30 -1.81
CA GLN A 40 -8.18 -0.92 -1.10
C GLN A 40 -9.08 0.15 -0.49
N ALA A 41 -8.50 1.16 0.17
CA ALA A 41 -9.23 2.30 0.71
C ALA A 41 -10.01 3.04 -0.40
N ALA A 42 -9.35 3.37 -1.52
CA ALA A 42 -9.98 4.00 -2.68
C ALA A 42 -11.20 3.22 -3.19
N THR A 43 -11.09 1.89 -3.24
CA THR A 43 -12.18 1.01 -3.67
C THR A 43 -13.36 1.08 -2.70
N TYR A 44 -13.09 1.09 -1.40
CA TYR A 44 -14.14 1.25 -0.38
C TYR A 44 -14.79 2.63 -0.42
N GLU A 45 -14.05 3.69 -0.73
CA GLU A 45 -14.61 5.03 -0.90
C GLU A 45 -15.55 5.11 -2.10
N VAL A 46 -15.18 4.49 -3.23
CA VAL A 46 -16.06 4.38 -4.39
C VAL A 46 -17.32 3.59 -4.04
N ALA A 47 -17.19 2.46 -3.34
CA ALA A 47 -18.34 1.66 -2.90
C ALA A 47 -19.25 2.43 -1.93
N ALA A 48 -18.69 3.17 -0.98
CA ALA A 48 -19.43 4.03 -0.07
C ALA A 48 -20.17 5.14 -0.82
N ALA A 49 -19.54 5.78 -1.81
CA ALA A 49 -20.18 6.78 -2.64
C ALA A 49 -21.33 6.19 -3.49
N GLN A 50 -21.19 4.96 -3.98
CA GLN A 50 -22.27 4.24 -4.68
C GLN A 50 -23.46 3.97 -3.74
N ALA A 51 -23.20 3.47 -2.53
CA ALA A 51 -24.22 3.29 -1.51
C ALA A 51 -24.89 4.63 -1.12
N GLY A 52 -24.13 5.72 -1.10
CA GLY A 52 -24.65 7.09 -0.93
C GLY A 52 -25.61 7.51 -2.04
N VAL A 53 -25.36 7.12 -3.30
CA VAL A 53 -26.31 7.35 -4.40
C VAL A 53 -27.61 6.55 -4.21
N LEU A 54 -27.53 5.30 -3.77
CA LEU A 54 -28.71 4.48 -3.48
C LEU A 54 -29.54 5.11 -2.36
N SER A 55 -28.88 5.51 -1.27
CA SER A 55 -29.52 6.17 -0.12
C SER A 55 -30.16 7.50 -0.53
N ALA A 56 -29.48 8.30 -1.36
CA ALA A 56 -30.01 9.59 -1.83
C ALA A 56 -31.27 9.47 -2.70
N ARG A 57 -31.47 8.32 -3.36
CA ARG A 57 -32.66 8.02 -4.17
C ARG A 57 -33.85 7.56 -3.34
N ALA A 58 -33.63 7.06 -2.13
CA ALA A 58 -34.71 6.65 -1.25
C ALA A 58 -35.60 7.84 -0.90
N LEU A 59 -36.88 7.55 -0.67
CA LEU A 59 -37.78 8.50 -0.04
C LEU A 59 -37.28 8.77 1.38
N THR A 60 -37.47 10.00 1.84
CA THR A 60 -37.23 10.33 3.24
C THR A 60 -38.15 9.48 4.12
N ASN A 61 -37.58 8.80 5.11
CA ASN A 61 -38.34 7.96 6.04
C ASN A 61 -39.31 8.84 6.87
N PRO A 62 -40.48 8.31 7.27
CA PRO A 62 -41.34 8.99 8.23
C PRO A 62 -40.72 8.99 9.62
N ASP A 63 -40.97 10.06 10.37
CA ASP A 63 -40.70 10.12 11.81
C ASP A 63 -41.93 9.62 12.56
N ILE A 64 -41.73 8.64 13.43
CA ILE A 64 -42.79 8.05 14.26
C ILE A 64 -42.44 8.33 15.72
N LEU A 65 -43.33 9.02 16.41
CA LEU A 65 -43.20 9.34 17.83
C LEU A 65 -44.37 8.73 18.59
N PHE A 66 -44.06 7.94 19.61
CA PHE A 66 -45.04 7.39 20.53
C PHE A 66 -44.85 8.03 21.90
N THR A 67 -45.90 8.62 22.43
CA THR A 67 -45.91 9.28 23.74
C THR A 67 -46.93 8.58 24.63
N PRO A 68 -46.48 7.75 25.59
CA PRO A 68 -47.38 7.20 26.60
C PRO A 68 -47.74 8.28 27.62
N GLY A 69 -49.01 8.64 27.73
CA GLY A 69 -49.48 9.58 28.73
C GLY A 69 -49.57 8.93 30.11
N ILE A 70 -48.98 9.58 31.11
CA ILE A 70 -49.22 9.26 32.52
C ILE A 70 -50.00 10.42 33.11
N THR A 71 -51.33 10.33 33.21
CA THR A 71 -52.07 10.75 34.43
C THR A 71 -53.58 10.46 34.45
N SER A 72 -54.02 10.07 35.66
CA SER A 72 -55.36 10.04 36.28
C SER A 72 -56.25 8.79 36.17
N PRO A 73 -57.10 8.51 37.19
CA PRO A 73 -57.72 7.20 37.46
C PRO A 73 -58.73 6.67 36.44
N SER A 74 -58.97 7.37 35.33
CA SER A 74 -60.07 7.08 34.41
C SER A 74 -59.70 7.09 32.91
N GLY A 75 -58.43 7.17 32.54
CA GLY A 75 -58.01 7.08 31.14
C GLY A 75 -56.50 7.08 30.94
N SER A 76 -56.02 6.32 29.95
CA SER A 76 -54.66 6.42 29.42
C SER A 76 -54.69 7.22 28.12
N ASP A 77 -54.02 8.37 28.09
CA ASP A 77 -53.83 9.14 26.86
C ASP A 77 -52.56 8.65 26.16
N GLU A 78 -52.67 7.66 25.28
CA GLU A 78 -51.57 7.23 24.42
C GLU A 78 -51.63 8.00 23.10
N GLU A 79 -50.55 8.70 22.74
CA GLU A 79 -50.47 9.45 21.49
C GLU A 79 -49.45 8.80 20.54
N LEU A 80 -49.88 8.55 19.30
CA LEU A 80 -49.01 8.13 18.20
C LEU A 80 -49.01 9.22 17.12
N LEU A 81 -47.85 9.83 16.90
CA LEU A 81 -47.64 10.84 15.87
C LEU A 81 -46.78 10.26 14.75
N VAL A 82 -47.22 10.42 13.50
CA VAL A 82 -46.47 10.05 12.30
C VAL A 82 -46.28 11.29 11.42
N GLN A 83 -45.04 11.65 11.13
CA GLN A 83 -44.68 12.78 10.29
C GLN A 83 -43.96 12.28 9.04
N GLN A 84 -44.56 12.51 7.86
CA GLN A 84 -43.95 12.18 6.57
C GLN A 84 -43.69 13.48 5.79
N PRO A 85 -42.42 13.88 5.60
CA PRO A 85 -42.12 15.00 4.73
C PRO A 85 -42.44 14.64 3.28
N LEU A 86 -43.12 15.54 2.57
CA LEU A 86 -43.40 15.41 1.15
C LEU A 86 -42.27 16.07 0.34
N GLU A 87 -41.56 15.28 -0.45
CA GLU A 87 -40.46 15.75 -1.30
C GLU A 87 -41.00 16.45 -2.56
N VAL A 88 -41.39 17.72 -2.41
CA VAL A 88 -41.86 18.57 -3.52
C VAL A 88 -40.68 19.27 -4.23
N ASN A 89 -40.94 19.87 -5.40
CA ASN A 89 -40.00 20.75 -6.12
C ASN A 89 -38.63 20.12 -6.48
N GLY A 90 -38.56 18.80 -6.66
CA GLY A 90 -37.34 18.14 -7.13
C GLY A 90 -36.22 18.04 -6.10
N VAL A 91 -36.48 18.24 -4.80
CA VAL A 91 -35.46 18.09 -3.74
C VAL A 91 -34.74 16.74 -3.83
N ARG A 92 -35.49 15.66 -4.10
CA ARG A 92 -34.91 14.32 -4.31
C ARG A 92 -33.98 14.24 -5.52
N SER A 93 -34.34 14.85 -6.64
CA SER A 93 -33.51 14.82 -7.85
C SER A 93 -32.23 15.62 -7.64
N ALA A 94 -32.30 16.76 -6.95
CA ALA A 94 -31.13 17.55 -6.56
C ALA A 94 -30.20 16.76 -5.62
N ARG A 95 -30.76 16.13 -4.57
CA ARG A 95 -30.00 15.27 -3.62
C ARG A 95 -29.32 14.11 -4.35
N THR A 96 -30.05 13.44 -5.25
CA THR A 96 -29.50 12.35 -6.07
C THR A 96 -28.42 12.85 -7.03
N GLY A 97 -28.60 14.03 -7.63
CA GLY A 97 -27.62 14.68 -8.51
C GLY A 97 -26.31 14.96 -7.79
N ALA A 98 -26.38 15.53 -6.59
CA ALA A 98 -25.22 15.77 -5.74
C ALA A 98 -24.50 14.46 -5.36
N ALA A 99 -25.24 13.42 -4.96
CA ALA A 99 -24.65 12.11 -4.66
C ALA A 99 -23.94 11.49 -5.88
N ARG A 100 -24.53 11.60 -7.08
CA ARG A 100 -23.89 11.13 -8.33
C ARG A 100 -22.62 11.92 -8.65
N ALA A 101 -22.59 13.23 -8.39
CA ALA A 101 -21.38 14.03 -8.56
C ALA A 101 -20.27 13.58 -7.60
N ARG A 102 -20.60 13.29 -6.34
CA ARG A 102 -19.65 12.71 -5.37
C ARG A 102 -19.13 11.35 -5.81
N LEU A 103 -19.98 10.48 -6.36
CA LEU A 103 -19.54 9.20 -6.92
C LEU A 103 -18.53 9.40 -8.07
N ARG A 104 -18.82 10.30 -9.02
CA ARG A 104 -17.87 10.60 -10.11
C ARG A 104 -16.55 11.14 -9.58
N HIS A 105 -16.59 11.98 -8.54
CA HIS A 105 -15.40 12.47 -7.88
C HIS A 105 -14.59 11.33 -7.26
N ALA A 106 -15.21 10.45 -6.46
CA ALA A 106 -14.54 9.31 -5.84
C ALA A 106 -13.91 8.37 -6.89
N GLN A 107 -14.60 8.13 -8.01
CA GLN A 107 -14.05 7.34 -9.12
C GLN A 107 -12.83 8.01 -9.76
N ALA A 108 -12.87 9.32 -9.99
CA ALA A 108 -11.74 10.06 -10.54
C ALA A 108 -10.55 10.09 -9.59
N GLN A 109 -10.79 10.23 -8.28
CA GLN A 109 -9.76 10.16 -7.24
C GLN A 109 -9.08 8.80 -7.22
N ALA A 110 -9.84 7.70 -7.20
CA ALA A 110 -9.28 6.34 -7.22
C ALA A 110 -8.39 6.08 -8.46
N VAL A 111 -8.75 6.64 -9.62
CA VAL A 111 -7.90 6.57 -10.82
C VAL A 111 -6.63 7.41 -10.69
N GLY A 112 -6.71 8.58 -10.03
CA GLY A 112 -5.55 9.41 -9.71
C GLY A 112 -4.58 8.67 -8.79
N GLU A 113 -5.09 8.13 -7.68
CA GLU A 113 -4.32 7.36 -6.70
C GLU A 113 -3.63 6.14 -7.32
N LEU A 114 -4.29 5.43 -8.23
CA LEU A 114 -3.68 4.34 -8.99
C LEU A 114 -2.49 4.83 -9.84
N ARG A 115 -2.65 5.97 -10.53
CA ARG A 115 -1.59 6.53 -11.36
C ARG A 115 -0.39 6.97 -10.52
N ASP A 116 -0.66 7.61 -9.40
CA ASP A 116 0.37 8.07 -8.47
C ASP A 116 1.13 6.86 -7.89
N LEU A 117 0.43 5.82 -7.44
CA LEU A 117 1.06 4.60 -6.96
C LEU A 117 1.95 3.94 -8.02
N VAL A 118 1.46 3.85 -9.27
CA VAL A 118 2.24 3.28 -10.39
C VAL A 118 3.49 4.14 -10.65
N PHE A 119 3.35 5.46 -10.62
CA PHE A 119 4.47 6.38 -10.81
C PHE A 119 5.52 6.23 -9.71
N GLU A 120 5.09 6.31 -8.45
CA GLU A 120 5.96 6.19 -7.27
C GLU A 120 6.69 4.84 -7.23
N THR A 121 5.97 3.74 -7.53
CA THR A 121 6.57 2.40 -7.57
C THR A 121 7.66 2.31 -8.64
N LYS A 122 7.42 2.88 -9.82
CA LYS A 122 8.42 2.92 -10.90
C LYS A 122 9.62 3.77 -10.51
N ALA A 123 9.40 4.95 -9.93
CA ALA A 123 10.46 5.83 -9.48
C ALA A 123 11.35 5.12 -8.45
N ALA A 124 10.74 4.51 -7.42
CA ALA A 124 11.45 3.77 -6.39
C ALA A 124 12.25 2.58 -6.95
N TYR A 125 11.70 1.87 -7.94
CA TYR A 125 12.40 0.78 -8.62
C TYR A 125 13.67 1.26 -9.35
N PHE A 126 13.58 2.37 -10.08
CA PHE A 126 14.74 2.91 -10.79
C PHE A 126 15.77 3.54 -9.85
N ASP A 127 15.34 4.12 -8.74
CA ASP A 127 16.25 4.59 -7.69
C ASP A 127 17.01 3.43 -7.04
N LEU A 128 16.33 2.32 -6.76
CA LEU A 128 16.96 1.08 -6.28
C LEU A 128 17.97 0.53 -7.30
N THR A 129 17.62 0.54 -8.58
CA THR A 129 18.51 0.05 -9.65
C THR A 129 19.77 0.90 -9.74
N ARG A 130 19.62 2.23 -9.74
CA ARG A 130 20.75 3.18 -9.73
C ARG A 130 21.64 3.00 -8.51
N ALA A 131 21.06 2.81 -7.33
CA ALA A 131 21.81 2.58 -6.10
C ALA A 131 22.60 1.26 -6.13
N ARG A 132 22.04 0.19 -6.73
CA ARG A 132 22.73 -1.09 -6.91
C ARG A 132 23.91 -0.98 -7.87
N GLU A 133 23.74 -0.28 -8.99
CA GLU A 133 24.81 -0.02 -9.95
C GLU A 133 25.92 0.81 -9.33
N SER A 134 25.56 1.89 -8.61
CA SER A 134 26.53 2.76 -7.92
C SER A 134 27.34 1.98 -6.88
N ARG A 135 26.69 1.08 -6.14
CA ARG A 135 27.36 0.18 -5.19
C ARG A 135 28.29 -0.79 -5.90
N SER A 136 27.84 -1.40 -7.00
CA SER A 136 28.68 -2.32 -7.79
C SER A 136 29.93 -1.62 -8.28
N LEU A 137 29.79 -0.42 -8.83
CA LEU A 137 30.92 0.39 -9.29
C LEU A 137 31.89 0.72 -8.16
N ALA A 138 31.38 1.12 -6.99
CA ALA A 138 32.23 1.40 -5.82
C ALA A 138 33.00 0.16 -5.35
N GLN A 139 32.38 -1.03 -5.41
CA GLN A 139 33.02 -2.29 -5.08
C GLN A 139 34.12 -2.66 -6.09
N ASP A 140 33.89 -2.43 -7.39
CA ASP A 140 34.88 -2.68 -8.44
C ASP A 140 36.09 -1.75 -8.32
N VAL A 141 35.85 -0.47 -8.00
CA VAL A 141 36.92 0.50 -7.71
C VAL A 141 37.73 0.04 -6.51
N LEU A 142 37.08 -0.29 -5.39
CA LEU A 142 37.76 -0.76 -4.18
C LEU A 142 38.63 -1.99 -4.46
N GLY A 143 38.08 -3.00 -5.16
CA GLY A 143 38.83 -4.20 -5.52
C GLY A 143 40.06 -3.90 -6.39
N THR A 144 39.91 -3.00 -7.37
CA THR A 144 41.03 -2.57 -8.22
C THR A 144 42.11 -1.84 -7.42
N THR A 145 41.72 -0.95 -6.50
CA THR A 145 42.67 -0.21 -5.66
C THR A 145 43.39 -1.15 -4.69
N GLU A 146 42.71 -2.13 -4.10
CA GLU A 146 43.32 -3.16 -3.25
C GLU A 146 44.33 -4.05 -4.02
N GLU A 147 44.07 -4.34 -5.30
CA GLU A 147 45.02 -5.03 -6.17
C GLU A 147 46.27 -4.19 -6.45
N LEU A 148 46.10 -2.90 -6.76
CA LEU A 148 47.20 -1.97 -6.97
C LEU A 148 48.07 -1.82 -5.72
N ASP A 149 47.45 -1.64 -4.54
CA ASP A 149 48.18 -1.54 -3.27
C ASP A 149 48.98 -2.83 -2.99
N ARG A 150 48.36 -4.02 -3.16
CA ARG A 150 49.08 -5.30 -3.05
C ARG A 150 50.25 -5.44 -4.02
N GLY A 151 50.15 -4.82 -5.20
CA GLY A 151 51.24 -4.77 -6.17
C GLY A 151 52.39 -3.86 -5.72
N VAL A 152 52.06 -2.64 -5.28
CA VAL A 152 53.04 -1.66 -4.78
C VAL A 152 53.76 -2.18 -3.53
N ARG A 153 53.04 -2.78 -2.58
CA ARG A 153 53.64 -3.36 -1.36
C ARG A 153 54.70 -4.40 -1.68
N ARG A 154 54.41 -5.32 -2.61
CA ARG A 154 55.38 -6.34 -3.05
C ARG A 154 56.63 -5.72 -3.67
N GLN A 155 56.49 -4.68 -4.50
CA GLN A 155 57.64 -3.97 -5.08
C GLN A 155 58.50 -3.27 -4.03
N VAL A 156 57.89 -2.73 -2.97
CA VAL A 156 58.62 -2.12 -1.84
C VAL A 156 59.36 -3.20 -1.04
N GLU A 157 58.70 -4.34 -0.75
CA GLU A 157 59.32 -5.48 -0.05
C GLU A 157 60.51 -6.08 -0.81
N GLU A 158 60.43 -6.11 -2.14
CA GLU A 158 61.52 -6.54 -3.03
C GLU A 158 62.64 -5.48 -3.20
N GLY A 159 62.51 -4.31 -2.56
CA GLY A 159 63.50 -3.23 -2.58
C GLY A 159 63.53 -2.42 -3.88
N LEU A 160 62.51 -2.57 -4.75
CA LEU A 160 62.43 -1.94 -6.06
C LEU A 160 61.87 -0.49 -6.00
N LYS A 161 61.24 -0.09 -4.89
CA LYS A 161 60.70 1.27 -4.64
C LYS A 161 60.86 1.72 -3.19
N ALA A 162 60.92 3.04 -2.97
CA ALA A 162 61.10 3.64 -1.64
C ALA A 162 59.79 3.63 -0.82
N GLY A 163 59.87 3.34 0.49
CA GLY A 163 58.70 3.25 1.39
C GLY A 163 57.86 4.53 1.54
N VAL A 164 58.36 5.67 1.06
CA VAL A 164 57.63 6.96 1.04
C VAL A 164 56.45 6.94 0.06
N ASP A 165 56.55 6.18 -1.04
CA ASP A 165 55.46 5.97 -2.01
C ASP A 165 54.30 5.17 -1.40
N GLN A 166 54.59 4.32 -0.41
CA GLN A 166 53.59 3.47 0.25
C GLN A 166 52.65 4.29 1.15
N LEU A 167 53.17 5.33 1.81
CA LEU A 167 52.36 6.25 2.64
C LEU A 167 51.46 7.15 1.81
N GLN A 168 51.94 7.62 0.65
CA GLN A 168 51.14 8.45 -0.24
C GLN A 168 49.99 7.65 -0.86
N THR A 169 50.25 6.39 -1.25
CA THR A 169 49.22 5.48 -1.78
C THR A 169 48.12 5.19 -0.74
N GLY A 170 48.49 5.01 0.54
CA GLY A 170 47.52 4.80 1.61
C GLY A 170 46.59 5.99 1.90
N VAL A 171 47.04 7.22 1.65
CA VAL A 171 46.22 8.44 1.79
C VAL A 171 45.26 8.61 0.62
N GLU A 172 45.68 8.30 -0.61
CA GLU A 172 44.80 8.23 -1.78
C GLU A 172 43.70 7.17 -1.58
N MET A 173 44.02 6.03 -0.96
CA MET A 173 43.06 4.96 -0.64
C MET A 173 41.97 5.39 0.35
N SER A 174 42.25 6.30 1.29
CA SER A 174 41.25 6.79 2.24
C SER A 174 40.29 7.82 1.64
N ARG A 175 40.58 8.33 0.44
CA ARG A 175 39.77 9.33 -0.27
C ARG A 175 38.90 8.74 -1.38
N ALA A 176 39.24 7.54 -1.87
CA ALA A 176 38.43 6.75 -2.79
C ALA A 176 37.31 6.03 -2.05
#